data_AF-A0A7W9T7Q5-F1
#
_entry.id   AF-A0A7W9T7Q5-F1
#
_cell.length_a   1.000
_cell.length_b   1.000
_cell.length_c   1.000
_cell.angle_alpha   90.00
_cell.angle_beta   90.00
_cell.angle_gamma   90.00
#
_symmetry.space_group_name_H-M   'P 1'
#
loop_
_entity.id
_entity.type
_entity.pdbx_description
1 polymer ?
#
loop_
_entity_poly.entity_id
_entity_poly.type
_entity_poly.pdbx_seq_one_letter_code
_entity_poly.pdbx_strand_id
1 'polypeptide(L)'
;MPRGSSSKRERQYEHIKESAKDRGESTGRAKEIAARTVNKERARSGESKTASRTSTKDMSSGKRGGQRSGQGSQGPTYDQLYQEAKRKGVEGRSSMNKSQLQRALGK
;
A
#
# COMPACT_ATOMS: atom_id res chain seq x y z
N MET A 1 -10.26 4.77 10.16
CA MET A 1 -10.87 4.15 8.97
C MET A 1 -11.37 5.25 8.02
N PRO A 2 -11.32 5.10 6.69
CA PRO A 2 -11.75 6.16 5.77
C PRO A 2 -13.27 6.30 5.76
N ARG A 3 -13.79 7.54 5.87
CA ARG A 3 -15.23 7.82 5.87
C ARG A 3 -15.92 7.32 4.60
N GLY A 4 -17.19 6.91 4.71
CA GLY A 4 -18.02 6.44 3.59
C GLY A 4 -17.64 5.04 3.07
N SER A 5 -17.15 4.16 3.94
CA SER A 5 -16.89 2.75 3.63
C SER A 5 -18.15 1.91 3.81
N SER A 6 -18.32 0.87 2.98
CA SER A 6 -19.36 -0.14 3.22
C SER A 6 -18.99 -1.06 4.39
N SER A 7 -19.99 -1.72 4.99
CA SER A 7 -19.78 -2.69 6.08
C SER A 7 -18.76 -3.79 5.74
N LYS A 8 -18.68 -4.18 4.46
CA LYS A 8 -17.65 -5.11 3.95
C LYS A 8 -16.23 -4.56 4.14
N ARG A 9 -16.02 -3.27 3.83
CA ARG A 9 -14.71 -2.60 3.96
C ARG A 9 -14.34 -2.37 5.42
N GLU A 10 -15.33 -2.18 6.29
CA GLU A 10 -15.14 -2.07 7.75
C GLU A 10 -14.59 -3.35 8.34
N ARG A 11 -15.23 -4.48 8.04
CA ARG A 11 -14.69 -5.79 8.44
C ARG A 11 -13.30 -6.03 7.89
N GLN A 12 -13.05 -5.70 6.62
CA GLN A 12 -11.73 -5.85 6.02
C GLN A 12 -10.66 -5.00 6.71
N TYR A 13 -10.99 -3.75 7.08
CA TYR A 13 -10.07 -2.87 7.80
C TYR A 13 -9.71 -3.46 9.17
N GLU A 14 -10.70 -3.89 9.93
CA GLU A 14 -10.49 -4.47 11.27
C GLU A 14 -9.65 -5.74 11.19
N HIS A 15 -9.95 -6.63 10.25
CA HIS A 15 -9.20 -7.87 10.06
C HIS A 15 -7.72 -7.63 9.73
N ILE A 16 -7.44 -6.67 8.84
CA ILE A 16 -6.05 -6.34 8.47
C ILE A 16 -5.33 -5.66 9.64
N LYS A 17 -6.02 -4.80 10.39
CA LYS A 17 -5.45 -4.11 11.56
C LYS A 17 -5.05 -5.13 12.62
N GLU A 18 -5.91 -6.08 12.93
CA GLU A 18 -5.65 -7.17 13.88
C GLU A 18 -4.48 -8.03 13.40
N SER A 19 -4.53 -8.56 12.17
CA SER A 19 -3.43 -9.37 11.64
C SER A 19 -2.09 -8.63 11.50
N ALA A 20 -2.10 -7.30 11.43
CA ALA A 20 -0.86 -6.52 11.49
C ALA A 20 -0.33 -6.42 12.93
N LYS A 21 -1.20 -6.21 13.93
CA LYS A 21 -0.82 -6.22 15.35
C LYS A 21 -0.28 -7.57 15.78
N ASP A 22 -0.90 -8.66 15.36
CA ASP A 22 -0.46 -10.03 15.70
C ASP A 22 0.94 -10.34 15.17
N ARG A 23 1.33 -9.68 14.07
CA ARG A 23 2.68 -9.75 13.50
C ARG A 23 3.69 -8.81 14.19
N GLY A 24 3.29 -8.13 15.27
CA GLY A 24 4.14 -7.24 16.06
C GLY A 24 4.15 -5.78 15.59
N GLU A 25 3.30 -5.38 14.65
CA GLU A 25 3.23 -3.97 14.23
C GLU A 25 2.57 -3.10 15.31
N SER A 26 3.08 -1.88 15.48
CA SER A 26 2.47 -0.91 16.41
C SER A 26 1.04 -0.58 16.01
N THR A 27 0.19 -0.24 16.98
CA THR A 27 -1.23 0.08 16.70
C THR A 27 -1.39 1.20 15.67
N GLY A 28 -0.52 2.22 15.69
CA GLY A 28 -0.54 3.29 14.69
C GLY A 28 -0.24 2.77 13.29
N ARG A 29 0.82 1.96 13.16
CA ARG A 29 1.25 1.36 11.89
C ARG A 29 0.24 0.34 11.36
N ALA A 30 -0.34 -0.49 12.22
CA ALA A 30 -1.40 -1.43 11.87
C ALA A 30 -2.63 -0.72 11.29
N LYS A 31 -3.06 0.39 11.92
CA LYS A 31 -4.16 1.24 11.40
C LYS A 31 -3.82 1.82 10.02
N GLU A 32 -2.59 2.28 9.83
CA GLU A 32 -2.12 2.81 8.55
C GLU A 32 -2.14 1.74 7.45
N ILE A 33 -1.62 0.53 7.75
CA ILE A 33 -1.60 -0.60 6.82
C ILE A 33 -3.03 -0.99 6.41
N ALA A 34 -3.94 -1.10 7.39
CA ALA A 34 -5.35 -1.40 7.15
C ALA A 34 -6.02 -0.33 6.28
N ALA A 35 -5.84 0.95 6.61
CA ALA A 35 -6.40 2.07 5.85
C ALA A 35 -5.90 2.07 4.41
N ARG A 36 -4.58 1.91 4.21
CA ARG A 36 -3.95 1.93 2.88
C ARG A 36 -4.44 0.77 2.01
N THR A 37 -4.56 -0.42 2.59
CA THR A 37 -5.05 -1.61 1.88
C THR A 37 -6.51 -1.42 1.46
N VAL A 38 -7.39 -1.02 2.39
CA VAL A 38 -8.81 -0.80 2.09
C VAL A 38 -9.01 0.33 1.08
N ASN A 39 -8.28 1.44 1.18
CA ASN A 39 -8.36 2.52 0.20
C ASN A 39 -7.95 2.08 -1.21
N LYS A 40 -6.93 1.22 -1.32
CA LYS A 40 -6.53 0.66 -2.61
C LYS A 40 -7.65 -0.19 -3.20
N GLU A 41 -8.25 -1.08 -2.42
CA GLU A 41 -9.35 -1.93 -2.90
C GLU A 41 -10.58 -1.10 -3.27
N ARG A 42 -10.94 -0.08 -2.48
CA ARG A 42 -12.01 0.87 -2.82
C ARG A 42 -11.76 1.56 -4.16
N ALA A 43 -10.54 2.04 -4.39
CA ALA A 43 -10.18 2.70 -5.64
C ALA A 43 -10.22 1.73 -6.85
N ARG A 44 -9.87 0.45 -6.67
CA ARG A 44 -9.98 -0.56 -7.73
C ARG A 44 -11.43 -0.92 -8.05
N SER A 45 -12.27 -1.01 -7.02
CA SER A 45 -13.69 -1.36 -7.16
C SER A 45 -14.58 -0.17 -7.55
N GLY A 46 -14.02 1.02 -7.75
CA GLY A 46 -14.81 2.24 -8.06
C GLY A 46 -15.57 2.83 -6.87
N GLU A 47 -15.35 2.32 -5.65
CA GLU A 47 -16.00 2.78 -4.40
C GLU A 47 -15.35 4.04 -3.81
N SER A 48 -14.32 4.58 -4.47
CA SER A 48 -13.60 5.77 -4.05
C SER A 48 -13.85 6.92 -5.03
N LYS A 49 -14.20 8.09 -4.51
CA LYS A 49 -14.32 9.33 -5.30
C LYS A 49 -13.01 9.72 -5.99
N THR A 50 -11.87 9.35 -5.39
CA THR A 50 -10.54 9.64 -5.90
C THR A 50 -9.78 8.35 -6.20
N ALA A 51 -9.14 8.26 -7.36
CA ALA A 51 -8.32 7.12 -7.73
C ALA A 51 -7.01 7.56 -8.38
N SER A 52 -5.89 7.05 -7.87
CA SER A 52 -4.59 7.23 -8.52
C SER A 52 -4.33 6.10 -9.51
N ARG A 53 -3.49 6.35 -10.53
CA ARG A 53 -3.06 5.31 -11.49
C ARG A 53 -2.46 4.09 -10.78
N THR A 54 -1.69 4.29 -9.71
CA THR A 54 -1.12 3.19 -8.92
C THR A 54 -2.13 2.48 -8.03
N SER A 55 -3.26 3.11 -7.70
CA SER A 55 -4.31 2.42 -6.95
C SER A 55 -5.06 1.44 -7.85
N THR A 56 -5.31 1.82 -9.11
CA THR A 56 -6.11 1.05 -10.08
C THR A 56 -5.30 0.12 -10.97
N LYS A 57 -4.16 0.57 -11.51
CA LYS A 57 -3.38 -0.16 -12.53
C LYS A 57 -2.25 -1.05 -11.99
N ASP A 58 -1.75 -0.78 -10.78
CA ASP A 58 -0.76 -1.64 -10.10
C ASP A 58 -1.38 -3.02 -9.79
N MET A 59 -0.61 -3.99 -9.29
CA MET A 59 -1.15 -5.26 -8.78
C MET A 59 -2.06 -5.05 -7.56
N SER A 60 -3.12 -5.86 -7.44
CA SER A 60 -4.00 -5.83 -6.26
C SER A 60 -3.26 -6.24 -4.99
N SER A 61 -3.77 -5.81 -3.83
CA SER A 61 -3.12 -6.10 -2.55
C SER A 61 -3.11 -7.61 -2.27
N GLY A 62 -4.20 -8.31 -2.63
CA GLY A 62 -4.33 -9.77 -2.51
C GLY A 62 -3.36 -10.54 -3.41
N LYS A 63 -3.29 -10.21 -4.71
CA LYS A 63 -2.38 -10.88 -5.66
C LYS A 63 -0.92 -10.73 -5.21
N ARG A 64 -0.56 -9.53 -4.73
CA ARG A 64 0.77 -9.26 -4.17
C ARG A 64 1.05 -10.09 -2.91
N GLY A 65 0.08 -10.19 -2.00
CA GLY A 65 0.20 -11.00 -0.80
C GLY A 65 0.44 -12.48 -1.13
N GLY A 66 -0.33 -13.02 -2.07
CA GLY A 66 -0.20 -14.40 -2.54
C GLY A 66 1.16 -14.70 -3.20
N GLN A 67 1.68 -13.78 -4.01
CA GLN A 67 3.01 -13.95 -4.64
C GLN A 67 4.18 -13.88 -3.67
N ARG A 68 3.97 -13.32 -2.46
CA ARG A 68 5.01 -13.14 -1.43
C ARG A 68 4.85 -14.10 -0.25
N SER A 69 3.90 -15.03 -0.32
CA SER A 69 3.71 -16.01 0.74
C SER A 69 5.00 -16.83 0.93
N GLY A 70 5.38 -17.06 2.18
CA GLY A 70 6.61 -17.80 2.53
C GLY A 70 7.93 -17.04 2.35
N GLN A 71 7.94 -15.83 1.76
CA GLN A 71 9.17 -15.09 1.43
C GLN A 71 9.43 -13.88 2.34
N GLY A 72 8.62 -13.70 3.39
CA GLY A 72 8.73 -12.57 4.32
C GLY A 72 8.36 -11.21 3.71
N SER A 73 8.69 -10.13 4.41
CA SER A 73 8.34 -8.76 4.02
C SER A 73 9.27 -8.20 2.93
N GLN A 74 8.83 -8.21 1.67
CA GLN A 74 9.63 -7.68 0.54
C GLN A 74 9.58 -6.15 0.30
N GLY A 75 9.08 -5.38 1.27
CA GLY A 75 9.00 -3.93 1.19
C GLY A 75 8.10 -3.37 0.07
N PRO A 76 8.19 -2.05 -0.22
CA PRO A 76 7.41 -1.36 -1.25
C PRO A 76 7.72 -1.87 -2.67
N THR A 77 6.80 -1.67 -3.61
CA THR A 77 7.06 -1.94 -5.05
C THR A 77 7.80 -0.80 -5.72
N TYR A 78 8.40 -1.07 -6.88
CA TYR A 78 9.02 -0.06 -7.73
C TYR A 78 8.07 1.13 -7.97
N ASP A 79 6.85 0.87 -8.42
CA ASP A 79 5.86 1.93 -8.69
C ASP A 79 5.53 2.77 -7.45
N GLN A 80 5.45 2.14 -6.27
CA GLN A 80 5.19 2.85 -5.02
C GLN A 80 6.35 3.79 -4.68
N LEU A 81 7.57 3.31 -4.81
CA LEU A 81 8.78 4.11 -4.61
C LEU A 81 8.88 5.22 -5.66
N TYR A 82 8.57 4.92 -6.92
CA TYR A 82 8.59 5.89 -8.00
C TYR A 82 7.57 7.02 -7.76
N GLN A 83 6.35 6.71 -7.34
CA GLN A 83 5.34 7.74 -7.00
C GLN A 83 5.70 8.53 -5.74
N GLU A 84 6.36 7.90 -4.76
CA GLU A 84 6.86 8.60 -3.58
C GLU A 84 8.01 9.55 -3.94
N ALA A 85 8.98 9.07 -4.73
CA ALA A 85 10.07 9.86 -5.28
C ALA A 85 9.55 11.03 -6.13
N LYS A 86 8.53 10.79 -6.96
CA LYS A 86 7.85 11.86 -7.72
C LYS A 86 7.23 12.91 -6.81
N ARG A 87 6.55 12.51 -5.74
CA ARG A 87 5.92 13.44 -4.77
C ARG A 87 6.95 14.25 -3.98
N LYS A 88 8.11 13.65 -3.69
CA LYS A 88 9.22 14.30 -2.99
C LYS A 88 10.15 15.10 -3.91
N GLY A 89 9.87 15.16 -5.22
CA GLY A 89 10.69 15.91 -6.17
C GLY A 89 12.07 15.30 -6.43
N VAL A 90 12.26 14.00 -6.21
CA VAL A 90 13.56 13.35 -6.45
C VAL A 90 13.93 13.44 -7.93
N GLU A 91 15.07 14.05 -8.22
CA GLU A 91 15.64 14.15 -9.56
C GLU A 91 16.22 12.82 -10.02
N GLY A 92 16.21 12.56 -11.33
CA GLY A 92 16.70 11.28 -11.90
C GLY A 92 15.86 10.04 -11.55
N ARG A 93 14.76 10.18 -10.79
CA ARG A 93 13.85 9.09 -10.37
C ARG A 93 13.40 8.14 -11.48
N SER A 94 13.28 8.61 -12.72
CA SER A 94 12.87 7.81 -13.89
C SER A 94 13.95 6.86 -14.38
N SER A 95 15.22 7.17 -14.08
CA SER A 95 16.37 6.34 -14.44
C SER A 95 16.79 5.43 -13.30
N MET A 96 16.20 5.58 -12.11
CA MET A 96 16.53 4.78 -10.94
C MET A 96 15.81 3.44 -10.97
N ASN A 97 16.49 2.36 -10.61
CA ASN A 97 15.87 1.07 -10.32
C ASN A 97 15.26 1.03 -8.89
N LYS A 98 14.58 -0.07 -8.54
CA LYS A 98 13.91 -0.24 -7.23
C LYS A 98 14.85 0.07 -6.05
N SER A 99 16.05 -0.49 -6.06
CA SER A 99 17.03 -0.35 -4.97
C SER A 99 17.61 1.06 -4.89
N GLN A 100 17.76 1.75 -6.03
CA GLN A 100 18.17 3.15 -6.08
C GLN A 100 17.07 4.07 -5.55
N LEU A 101 15.79 3.81 -5.90
CA LEU A 101 14.67 4.57 -5.36
C LEU A 101 14.50 4.38 -3.84
N GLN A 102 14.75 3.17 -3.31
CA GLN A 102 14.75 2.95 -1.84
C GLN A 102 15.81 3.80 -1.16
N ARG A 103 17.05 3.76 -1.67
CA ARG A 103 18.16 4.57 -1.15
C ARG A 103 17.87 6.06 -1.21
N ALA A 104 17.39 6.57 -2.35
CA ALA A 104 17.03 7.97 -2.54
C ALA A 104 15.88 8.43 -1.60
N LEU A 105 15.05 7.50 -1.12
CA LEU A 105 13.95 7.77 -0.19
C LEU A 105 14.31 7.50 1.27
N GLY A 106 15.52 7.02 1.57
CA GLY A 106 15.96 6.64 2.92
C GLY A 106 15.22 5.40 3.46
N LYS A 107 15.02 4.38 2.64
CA LYS A 107 14.29 3.14 2.97
C LYS A 107 15.12 1.88 2.85
#